data_AF-A0A508T079-F1
#
_entry.id   AF-A0A508T079-F1
#
_cell.length_a   1.000
_cell.length_b   1.000
_cell.length_c   1.000
_cell.angle_alpha   90.00
_cell.angle_beta   90.00
_cell.angle_gamma   90.00
#
_symmetry.space_group_name_H-M   'P 1'
#
loop_
_entity.id
_entity.type
_entity.pdbx_description
1 polymer ?
#
loop_
_entity_poly.entity_id
_entity_poly.type
_entity_poly.pdbx_seq_one_letter_code
_entity_poly.pdbx_strand_id
1 'polypeptide(L)'
;MNTLIKATGIDFRIGGNRAFYVPAEDYVQVPPPQAYFEPINWHRTALHELAHASGHPSRLNRDLSGGYGTKKYPFEELIAEISSAFGCASLGIVPTVRHADYIGSWLEVLREDNLSALGIDLTIFVMVRTRHHTREWADRFRKYVERQPEVIDFHRIGGDWDYMSKIAAKGTSG
;
A
#
# COMPACT_ATOMS: atom_id res chain seq x y z
N MET A 1 -8.36 6.50 12.55
CA MET A 1 -9.16 5.59 11.69
C MET A 1 -10.67 5.88 11.75
N ASN A 2 -11.35 5.75 12.90
CA ASN A 2 -12.81 5.95 12.97
C ASN A 2 -13.31 7.28 12.41
N THR A 3 -12.59 8.38 12.69
CA THR A 3 -12.93 9.71 12.12
C THR A 3 -12.82 9.72 10.60
N LEU A 4 -11.81 9.07 10.03
CA LEU A 4 -11.63 8.95 8.58
C LEU A 4 -12.78 8.15 7.97
N ILE A 5 -13.10 6.97 8.51
CA ILE A 5 -14.21 6.12 8.04
C ILE A 5 -15.52 6.89 8.05
N LYS A 6 -15.82 7.64 9.14
CA LYS A 6 -17.02 8.47 9.19
C LYS A 6 -17.01 9.58 8.14
N ALA A 7 -15.85 10.18 7.88
CA ALA A 7 -15.70 11.26 6.92
C ALA A 7 -15.80 10.80 5.45
N THR A 8 -15.55 9.51 5.15
CA THR A 8 -15.76 9.00 3.77
C THR A 8 -17.23 8.92 3.41
N GLY A 9 -18.14 8.84 4.39
CA GLY A 9 -19.59 8.73 4.18
C GLY A 9 -20.04 7.38 3.61
N ILE A 10 -19.14 6.40 3.46
CA ILE A 10 -19.51 5.07 2.98
C ILE A 10 -20.18 4.24 4.06
N ASP A 11 -21.07 3.34 3.67
CA ASP A 11 -21.53 2.27 4.54
C ASP A 11 -20.37 1.32 4.85
N PHE A 12 -19.77 1.48 6.03
CA PHE A 12 -18.65 0.68 6.51
C PHE A 12 -19.10 -0.25 7.62
N ARG A 13 -19.07 -1.55 7.35
CA ARG A 13 -19.59 -2.61 8.21
C ARG A 13 -18.44 -3.40 8.84
N ILE A 14 -18.50 -3.57 10.15
CA ILE A 14 -17.54 -4.41 10.90
C ILE A 14 -18.22 -5.72 11.29
N GLY A 15 -17.68 -6.85 10.83
CA GLY A 15 -18.24 -8.18 11.08
C GLY A 15 -17.80 -9.23 10.06
N GLY A 16 -18.30 -10.45 10.21
CA GLY A 16 -17.93 -11.56 9.32
C GLY A 16 -16.46 -11.97 9.45
N ASN A 17 -15.99 -12.72 8.45
CA ASN A 17 -14.63 -13.30 8.42
C ASN A 17 -13.83 -12.93 7.16
N ARG A 18 -14.35 -12.03 6.32
CA ARG A 18 -13.69 -11.56 5.09
C ARG A 18 -13.84 -10.05 4.96
N ALA A 19 -12.82 -9.42 4.38
CA ALA A 19 -12.86 -8.04 3.96
C ALA A 19 -13.17 -7.96 2.46
N PHE A 20 -13.99 -6.99 2.07
CA PHE A 20 -14.33 -6.72 0.68
C PHE A 20 -15.11 -5.40 0.54
N TYR A 21 -14.99 -4.77 -0.62
CA TYR A 21 -15.91 -3.75 -1.13
C TYR A 21 -16.93 -4.36 -2.11
N VAL A 22 -18.20 -3.96 -2.04
CA VAL A 22 -19.25 -4.40 -2.98
C VAL A 22 -19.70 -3.23 -3.86
N PRO A 23 -19.25 -3.16 -5.14
CA PRO A 23 -19.57 -2.04 -6.01
C PRO A 23 -21.07 -1.83 -6.27
N ALA A 24 -21.84 -2.92 -6.36
CA ALA A 24 -23.27 -2.85 -6.70
C ALA A 24 -24.14 -2.26 -5.59
N GLU A 25 -23.73 -2.45 -4.32
CA GLU A 25 -24.46 -1.99 -3.13
C GLU A 25 -23.73 -0.85 -2.40
N ASP A 26 -22.56 -0.44 -2.89
CA ASP A 26 -21.72 0.63 -2.35
C ASP A 26 -21.45 0.53 -0.84
N TYR A 27 -20.95 -0.62 -0.39
CA TYR A 27 -20.52 -0.81 1.01
C TYR A 27 -19.19 -1.53 1.14
N VAL A 28 -18.52 -1.27 2.25
CA VAL A 28 -17.30 -1.96 2.69
C VAL A 28 -17.64 -2.87 3.87
N GLN A 29 -17.14 -4.11 3.82
CA GLN A 29 -17.16 -5.06 4.93
C GLN A 29 -15.73 -5.34 5.37
N VAL A 30 -15.46 -5.30 6.67
CA VAL A 30 -14.17 -5.72 7.25
C VAL A 30 -14.40 -6.56 8.51
N PRO A 31 -13.61 -7.63 8.75
CA PRO A 31 -13.67 -8.37 10.00
C PRO A 31 -13.40 -7.49 11.23
N PRO A 32 -13.82 -7.91 12.43
CA PRO A 32 -13.53 -7.17 13.65
C PRO A 32 -12.01 -7.05 13.88
N PRO A 33 -11.50 -5.94 14.46
CA PRO A 33 -10.07 -5.75 14.74
C PRO A 33 -9.42 -6.91 15.50
N GLN A 34 -10.17 -7.59 16.36
CA GLN A 34 -9.73 -8.74 17.15
C GLN A 34 -9.43 -9.99 16.29
N ALA A 35 -9.87 -10.02 15.04
CA ALA A 35 -9.55 -11.09 14.09
C ALA A 35 -8.12 -10.97 13.53
N TYR A 36 -7.42 -9.85 13.76
CA TYR A 36 -6.09 -9.59 13.24
C TYR A 36 -5.06 -9.76 14.35
N PHE A 37 -3.97 -10.48 14.05
CA PHE A 37 -2.88 -10.70 15.00
C PHE A 37 -2.19 -9.39 15.38
N GLU A 38 -1.88 -8.54 14.40
CA GLU A 38 -1.33 -7.21 14.62
C GLU A 38 -2.38 -6.14 14.32
N PRO A 39 -2.61 -5.17 15.22
CA PRO A 39 -3.61 -4.10 15.01
C PRO A 39 -3.43 -3.30 13.72
N ILE A 40 -2.19 -3.17 13.23
CA ILE A 40 -1.89 -2.48 11.96
C ILE A 40 -2.52 -3.19 10.76
N ASN A 41 -2.62 -4.51 10.78
CA ASN A 41 -3.16 -5.27 9.64
C ASN A 41 -4.66 -4.97 9.46
N TRP A 42 -5.39 -4.72 10.55
CA TRP A 42 -6.78 -4.24 10.45
C TRP A 42 -6.86 -2.89 9.75
N HIS A 43 -5.96 -1.95 10.07
CA HIS A 43 -5.94 -0.64 9.41
C HIS A 43 -5.57 -0.72 7.93
N ARG A 44 -4.58 -1.56 7.57
CA ARG A 44 -4.19 -1.81 6.18
C ARG A 44 -5.36 -2.38 5.39
N THR A 45 -6.03 -3.40 5.90
CA THR A 45 -7.20 -3.99 5.24
C THR A 45 -8.34 -2.98 5.12
N ALA A 46 -8.66 -2.23 6.17
CA ALA A 46 -9.72 -1.23 6.10
C ALA A 46 -9.44 -0.14 5.05
N LEU A 47 -8.20 0.35 4.97
CA LEU A 47 -7.84 1.35 3.96
C LEU A 47 -7.79 0.78 2.54
N HIS A 48 -7.41 -0.49 2.38
CA HIS A 48 -7.45 -1.21 1.11
C HIS A 48 -8.89 -1.24 0.55
N GLU A 49 -9.86 -1.69 1.36
CA GLU A 49 -11.26 -1.72 0.91
C GLU A 49 -11.86 -0.33 0.69
N LEU A 50 -11.46 0.67 1.49
CA LEU A 50 -11.83 2.07 1.25
C LEU A 50 -11.24 2.60 -0.07
N ALA A 51 -10.08 2.13 -0.47
CA ALA A 51 -9.48 2.51 -1.74
C ALA A 51 -10.28 1.93 -2.91
N HIS A 52 -10.68 0.66 -2.87
CA HIS A 52 -11.62 0.10 -3.84
C HIS A 52 -12.93 0.87 -3.90
N ALA A 53 -13.50 1.17 -2.72
CA ALA A 53 -14.68 1.99 -2.62
C ALA A 53 -14.52 3.31 -3.38
N SER A 54 -13.41 4.03 -3.20
CA SER A 54 -13.20 5.30 -3.92
C SER A 54 -13.36 5.21 -5.45
N GLY A 55 -13.25 4.02 -6.05
CA GLY A 55 -13.43 3.77 -7.48
C GLY A 55 -14.88 3.77 -7.98
N HIS A 56 -15.88 3.77 -7.11
CA HIS A 56 -17.30 3.76 -7.51
C HIS A 56 -17.68 4.91 -8.46
N PRO A 57 -18.70 4.74 -9.34
CA PRO A 57 -19.12 5.78 -10.28
C PRO A 57 -19.50 7.13 -9.67
N SER A 58 -19.99 7.17 -8.43
CA SER A 58 -20.30 8.42 -7.72
C SER A 58 -19.07 9.13 -7.14
N ARG A 59 -17.87 8.53 -7.25
CA ARG A 59 -16.62 9.00 -6.67
C ARG A 59 -15.58 9.21 -7.77
N LEU A 60 -14.51 8.41 -7.81
CA LEU A 60 -13.44 8.53 -8.81
C LEU A 60 -13.77 7.83 -10.13
N ASN A 61 -14.88 7.08 -10.19
CA ASN A 61 -15.39 6.45 -11.41
C ASN A 61 -14.32 5.65 -12.17
N ARG A 62 -13.60 4.78 -11.44
CA ARG A 62 -12.65 3.83 -12.01
C ARG A 62 -13.38 2.60 -12.55
N ASP A 63 -12.76 1.90 -13.49
CA ASP A 63 -13.32 0.66 -14.04
C ASP A 63 -13.11 -0.51 -13.08
N LEU A 64 -14.15 -0.84 -12.29
CA LEU A 64 -14.17 -1.96 -11.35
C LEU A 64 -14.77 -3.24 -11.95
N SER A 65 -14.95 -3.34 -13.27
CA SER A 65 -15.56 -4.51 -13.92
C SER A 65 -14.66 -5.75 -14.01
N GLY A 66 -13.37 -5.60 -13.67
CA GLY A 66 -12.39 -6.67 -13.70
C GLY A 66 -12.56 -7.66 -12.55
N GLY A 67 -12.81 -8.93 -12.85
CA GLY A 67 -12.77 -10.02 -11.87
C GLY A 67 -11.40 -10.68 -11.77
N TYR A 68 -11.21 -11.47 -10.71
CA TYR A 68 -10.01 -12.30 -10.51
C TYR A 68 -9.64 -13.07 -11.79
N GLY A 69 -8.36 -13.03 -12.17
CA GLY A 69 -7.84 -13.64 -13.40
C GLY A 69 -7.98 -12.79 -14.67
N THR A 70 -8.59 -11.61 -14.61
CA THR A 70 -8.56 -10.63 -15.71
C THR A 70 -7.38 -9.66 -15.57
N LYS A 71 -6.91 -9.05 -16.67
CA LYS A 71 -5.82 -8.03 -16.60
C LYS A 71 -6.21 -6.76 -15.84
N LYS A 72 -7.50 -6.46 -15.74
CA LYS A 72 -8.01 -5.24 -15.08
C LYS A 72 -7.95 -5.38 -13.55
N TYR A 73 -8.15 -6.60 -13.05
CA TYR A 73 -8.22 -6.87 -11.62
C TYR A 73 -6.90 -6.53 -10.88
N PRO A 74 -5.72 -7.01 -11.31
CA PRO A 74 -4.46 -6.68 -10.64
C PRO A 74 -4.12 -5.18 -10.64
N PHE A 75 -4.64 -4.41 -11.59
CA PHE A 75 -4.38 -2.96 -11.64
C PHE A 75 -5.16 -2.24 -10.53
N GLU A 76 -6.41 -2.63 -10.31
CA GLU A 76 -7.22 -2.06 -9.24
C GLU A 76 -6.72 -2.51 -7.85
N GLU A 77 -6.27 -3.76 -7.71
CA GLU A 77 -5.59 -4.24 -6.49
C GLU A 77 -4.31 -3.45 -6.19
N LEU A 78 -3.50 -3.16 -7.21
CA LEU A 78 -2.32 -2.30 -7.06
C LEU A 78 -2.68 -0.89 -6.56
N ILE A 79 -3.74 -0.29 -7.12
CA ILE A 79 -4.25 1.00 -6.65
C ILE A 79 -4.66 0.91 -5.18
N ALA A 80 -5.38 -0.15 -4.80
CA ALA A 80 -5.87 -0.33 -3.45
C ALA A 80 -4.73 -0.50 -2.43
N GLU A 81 -3.75 -1.33 -2.75
CA GLU A 81 -2.58 -1.56 -1.90
C GLU A 81 -1.71 -0.31 -1.72
N ILE A 82 -1.41 0.40 -2.82
CA ILE A 82 -0.64 1.65 -2.76
C ILE A 82 -1.40 2.70 -1.92
N SER A 83 -2.71 2.83 -2.15
CA SER A 83 -3.55 3.77 -1.40
C SER A 83 -3.60 3.43 0.09
N SER A 84 -3.68 2.14 0.42
CA SER A 84 -3.63 1.67 1.81
C SER A 84 -2.31 2.02 2.49
N ALA A 85 -1.20 1.80 1.79
CA ALA A 85 0.13 2.13 2.28
C ALA A 85 0.31 3.64 2.53
N PHE A 86 -0.07 4.49 1.57
CA PHE A 86 -0.04 5.95 1.73
C PHE A 86 -1.01 6.44 2.81
N GLY A 87 -2.19 5.82 2.92
CA GLY A 87 -3.17 6.12 3.96
C GLY A 87 -2.60 5.82 5.35
N CYS A 88 -1.97 4.66 5.54
CA CYS A 88 -1.32 4.30 6.80
C CYS A 88 -0.23 5.31 7.16
N ALA A 89 0.66 5.62 6.23
CA ALA A 89 1.74 6.58 6.45
C ALA A 89 1.22 7.99 6.81
N SER A 90 0.21 8.48 6.08
CA SER A 90 -0.38 9.81 6.29
C SER A 90 -1.12 9.94 7.63
N LEU A 91 -1.69 8.84 8.12
CA LEU A 91 -2.37 8.77 9.42
C LEU A 91 -1.42 8.50 10.59
N GLY A 92 -0.12 8.35 10.34
CA GLY A 92 0.84 7.92 11.35
C GLY A 92 0.56 6.51 11.89
N ILE A 93 -0.10 5.67 11.09
CA ILE A 93 -0.32 4.25 11.38
C ILE A 93 0.94 3.52 10.92
N VAL A 94 1.75 3.17 11.90
CA VAL A 94 3.12 2.74 11.71
C VAL A 94 3.33 1.38 12.37
N PRO A 95 4.12 0.46 11.78
CA PRO A 95 4.56 -0.72 12.51
C PRO A 95 5.30 -0.29 13.77
N THR A 96 5.23 -1.10 14.82
CA THR A 96 6.05 -0.91 16.03
C THR A 96 7.54 -1.18 15.78
N VAL A 97 7.87 -1.78 14.65
CA VAL A 97 9.22 -1.98 14.13
C VAL A 97 9.60 -0.92 13.07
N ARG A 98 10.91 -0.78 12.85
CA ARG A 98 11.60 0.49 12.49
C ARG A 98 11.19 1.05 11.12
N HIS A 99 11.44 2.34 10.91
CA HIS A 99 11.09 3.11 9.70
C HIS A 99 11.60 2.55 8.35
N ALA A 100 12.48 1.54 8.35
CA ALA A 100 12.90 0.85 7.12
C ALA A 100 11.88 -0.21 6.66
N ASP A 101 10.99 -0.64 7.54
CA ASP A 101 9.99 -1.68 7.26
C ASP A 101 8.82 -1.13 6.43
N TYR A 102 8.63 0.20 6.28
CA TYR A 102 7.66 0.71 5.29
C TYR A 102 8.07 0.32 3.89
N ILE A 103 9.34 0.52 3.54
CA ILE A 103 9.87 0.13 2.24
C ILE A 103 9.77 -1.39 2.10
N GLY A 104 10.06 -2.15 3.17
CA GLY A 104 9.84 -3.61 3.19
C GLY A 104 8.39 -4.00 2.92
N SER A 105 7.42 -3.39 3.60
CA SER A 105 5.99 -3.66 3.42
C SER A 105 5.47 -3.22 2.05
N TRP A 106 6.03 -2.14 1.48
CA TRP A 106 5.72 -1.71 0.12
C TRP A 106 6.30 -2.70 -0.88
N LEU A 107 7.53 -3.15 -0.67
CA LEU A 107 8.16 -4.16 -1.50
C LEU A 107 7.42 -5.51 -1.42
N GLU A 108 6.89 -5.90 -0.27
CA GLU A 108 6.03 -7.09 -0.15
C GLU A 108 4.76 -6.96 -0.99
N VAL A 109 4.09 -5.80 -0.95
CA VAL A 109 2.95 -5.49 -1.83
C VAL A 109 3.33 -5.55 -3.32
N LEU A 110 4.51 -5.05 -3.68
CA LEU A 110 5.01 -5.11 -5.05
C LEU A 110 5.48 -6.53 -5.45
N ARG A 111 5.80 -7.40 -4.47
CA ARG A 111 6.18 -8.80 -4.67
C ARG A 111 4.98 -9.73 -4.80
N GLU A 112 3.84 -9.38 -4.20
CA GLU A 112 2.61 -10.16 -4.34
C GLU A 112 2.23 -10.24 -5.82
N ASP A 113 1.66 -11.40 -6.21
CA ASP A 113 1.41 -11.87 -7.59
C ASP A 113 0.55 -10.93 -8.48
N ASN A 114 0.18 -9.76 -7.97
CA ASN A 114 -0.55 -8.73 -8.69
C ASN A 114 0.31 -8.06 -9.77
N LEU A 115 1.59 -7.75 -9.53
CA LEU A 115 2.42 -7.07 -10.54
C LEU A 115 2.92 -7.99 -11.64
N SER A 116 3.28 -9.22 -11.30
CA SER A 116 3.63 -10.25 -12.27
C SER A 116 2.47 -10.50 -13.25
N ALA A 117 1.23 -10.55 -12.76
CA ALA A 117 0.03 -10.73 -13.56
C ALA A 117 -0.29 -9.56 -14.52
N LEU A 118 0.18 -8.34 -14.23
CA LEU A 118 0.00 -7.21 -15.14
C LEU A 118 0.89 -7.29 -16.39
N GLY A 119 2.00 -8.03 -16.32
CA GLY A 119 2.98 -8.10 -17.41
C GLY A 119 3.57 -6.73 -17.77
N ILE A 120 3.55 -5.79 -16.83
CA ILE A 120 4.12 -4.45 -16.98
C ILE A 120 5.33 -4.30 -16.06
N ASP A 121 6.38 -3.66 -16.58
CA ASP A 121 7.46 -3.19 -15.74
C ASP A 121 6.99 -1.91 -15.04
N LEU A 122 6.87 -1.97 -13.72
CA LEU A 122 6.49 -0.83 -12.89
C LEU A 122 7.74 -0.21 -12.28
N THR A 123 7.94 1.10 -12.51
CA THR A 123 8.96 1.88 -11.83
C THR A 123 8.29 2.85 -10.84
N ILE A 124 8.67 2.76 -9.57
CA ILE A 124 8.19 3.62 -8.49
C ILE A 124 9.35 4.46 -7.96
N PHE A 125 9.12 5.75 -7.78
CA PHE A 125 10.04 6.63 -7.07
C PHE A 125 9.54 6.88 -5.65
N VAL A 126 10.36 6.56 -4.65
CA VAL A 126 10.04 6.72 -3.23
C VAL A 126 10.97 7.75 -2.61
N MET A 127 10.39 8.83 -2.08
CA MET A 127 11.11 9.89 -1.37
C MET A 127 11.03 9.63 0.13
N VAL A 128 12.17 9.59 0.82
CA VAL A 128 12.26 9.23 2.24
C VAL A 128 12.83 10.40 3.04
N ARG A 129 12.14 10.76 4.12
CA ARG A 129 12.61 11.70 5.14
C ARG A 129 12.79 10.94 6.45
N THR A 130 13.91 11.17 7.12
CA THR A 130 14.40 10.43 8.28
C THR A 130 14.62 11.39 9.44
N ARG A 131 14.28 10.99 10.66
CA ARG A 131 14.53 11.81 11.88
C ARG A 131 15.90 11.55 12.51
N HIS A 132 16.63 10.53 12.03
CA HIS A 132 17.92 10.11 12.57
C HIS A 132 19.01 10.34 11.54
N HIS A 133 20.07 11.06 11.93
CA HIS A 133 21.13 11.47 11.00
C HIS A 133 22.54 11.02 11.42
N THR A 134 22.66 10.06 12.35
CA THR A 134 23.99 9.52 12.66
C THR A 134 24.52 8.72 11.47
N ARG A 135 25.84 8.76 11.27
CA ARG A 135 26.49 8.10 10.13
C ARG A 135 26.25 6.59 10.16
N GLU A 136 26.35 5.99 11.33
CA GLU A 136 26.13 4.56 11.56
C GLU A 136 24.68 4.14 11.28
N TRP A 137 23.72 5.02 11.58
CA TRP A 137 22.32 4.78 11.25
C TRP A 137 22.09 4.86 9.74
N ALA A 138 22.59 5.92 9.09
CA ALA A 138 22.46 6.13 7.65
C ALA A 138 23.09 4.98 6.85
N ASP A 139 24.25 4.48 7.28
CA ASP A 139 24.93 3.35 6.62
C ASP A 139 24.16 2.04 6.76
N ARG A 140 23.56 1.77 7.94
CA ARG A 140 22.69 0.59 8.12
C ARG A 140 21.40 0.69 7.32
N PHE A 141 20.79 1.88 7.28
CA PHE A 141 19.57 2.12 6.52
C PHE A 141 19.81 1.94 5.02
N ARG A 142 20.87 2.56 4.48
CA ARG A 142 21.29 2.38 3.09
C ARG A 142 21.48 0.89 2.75
N LYS A 143 22.30 0.17 3.54
CA LYS A 143 22.54 -1.27 3.32
C LYS A 143 21.26 -2.10 3.35
N TYR A 144 20.29 -1.73 4.19
CA TYR A 144 19.00 -2.42 4.25
C TYR A 144 18.14 -2.20 3.00
N VAL A 145 18.15 -0.99 2.45
CA VAL A 145 17.35 -0.62 1.27
C VAL A 145 17.98 -1.17 0.00
N GLU A 146 19.30 -1.00 -0.17
CA GLU A 146 20.03 -1.47 -1.37
C GLU A 146 20.10 -2.99 -1.49
N ARG A 147 19.88 -3.75 -0.40
CA ARG A 147 19.84 -5.23 -0.47
C ARG A 147 18.54 -5.77 -1.10
N GLN A 148 17.54 -4.91 -1.29
CA GLN A 148 16.26 -5.33 -1.83
C GLN A 148 16.38 -5.44 -3.35
N PRO A 149 16.07 -6.60 -3.96
CA PRO A 149 16.32 -6.84 -5.38
C PRO A 149 15.53 -5.91 -6.32
N GLU A 150 14.42 -5.35 -5.83
CA GLU A 150 13.59 -4.41 -6.58
C GLU A 150 14.14 -2.98 -6.54
N VAL A 151 15.00 -2.64 -5.57
CA VAL A 151 15.61 -1.31 -5.48
C VAL A 151 16.73 -1.23 -6.50
N ILE A 152 16.48 -0.53 -7.61
CA ILE A 152 17.46 -0.39 -8.70
C ILE A 152 18.35 0.84 -8.52
N ASP A 153 17.84 1.90 -7.90
CA ASP A 153 18.63 3.07 -7.52
C ASP A 153 18.25 3.54 -6.11
N PHE A 154 19.24 4.01 -5.35
CA PHE A 154 19.03 4.65 -4.06
C PHE A 154 20.04 5.77 -3.84
N HIS A 155 19.55 7.00 -3.74
CA HIS A 155 20.39 8.20 -3.65
C HIS A 155 20.07 8.97 -2.39
N ARG A 156 21.11 9.52 -1.74
CA ARG A 156 20.94 10.60 -0.79
C ARG A 156 20.73 11.89 -1.59
N ILE A 157 19.72 12.66 -1.24
CA ILE A 157 19.37 13.92 -1.91
C ILE A 157 19.45 15.08 -0.91
N GLY A 158 19.52 16.30 -1.42
CA GLY A 158 19.46 17.52 -0.62
C GLY A 158 18.08 18.17 -0.69
N GLY A 159 17.77 19.01 0.29
CA GLY A 159 16.50 19.73 0.38
C GLY A 159 15.56 19.14 1.43
N ASP A 160 14.26 19.14 1.14
CA ASP A 160 13.22 18.68 2.06
C ASP A 160 13.28 17.17 2.35
N TRP A 161 13.93 16.37 1.51
CA TRP A 161 13.96 14.92 1.63
C TRP A 161 15.40 14.44 1.75
N ASP A 162 15.61 13.33 2.46
CA ASP A 162 16.95 12.80 2.72
C ASP A 162 17.38 11.80 1.64
N TYR A 163 16.45 11.00 1.11
CA TYR A 163 16.75 9.95 0.13
C TYR A 163 15.67 9.84 -0.96
N MET A 164 16.09 9.39 -2.14
CA MET A 164 15.22 8.97 -3.24
C MET A 164 15.59 7.54 -3.64
N SER A 165 14.60 6.64 -3.65
CA SER A 165 14.75 5.29 -4.18
C SER A 165 13.97 5.17 -5.49
N LYS A 166 14.58 4.53 -6.49
CA LYS A 166 13.89 4.00 -7.66
C LYS A 166 13.74 2.50 -7.47
N ILE A 167 12.50 2.04 -7.46
CA ILE A 167 12.12 0.65 -7.27
C ILE A 167 11.54 0.17 -8.61
N ALA A 168 12.08 -0.91 -9.15
CA ALA A 168 11.54 -1.57 -10.32
C ALA A 168 10.96 -2.93 -9.92
N ALA A 169 9.66 -3.08 -10.13
CA ALA A 169 9.01 -4.38 -10.14
C ALA A 169 8.89 -4.83 -11.59
N LYS A 170 9.55 -5.95 -11.93
CA LYS A 170 9.46 -6.53 -13.27
C LYS A 170 8.16 -7.33 -13.36
N GLY A 171 7.39 -7.07 -14.40
CA GLY A 171 6.34 -8.00 -14.79
C GLY A 171 7.00 -9.28 -15.32
N THR A 172 6.56 -10.45 -14.88
CA THR A 172 6.94 -11.68 -15.61
C THR A 172 6.15 -11.69 -16.91
N SER A 173 6.76 -11.21 -17.99
CA SER A 173 6.31 -11.54 -19.34
C SER A 173 6.45 -13.04 -19.51
N GLY A 174 5.33 -13.76 -19.54
CA GLY A 174 5.27 -15.13 -20.05
C GLY A 174 5.63 -15.20 -21.52
#